data_AF-A0A3N1M8F7-F1
#
_entry.id   AF-A0A3N1M8F7-F1
#
_cell.length_a   1.000
_cell.length_b   1.000
_cell.length_c   1.000
_cell.angle_alpha   90.00
_cell.angle_beta   90.00
_cell.angle_gamma   90.00
#
_symmetry.space_group_name_H-M   'P 1'
#
loop_
_entity.id
_entity.type
_entity.pdbx_description
1 polymer ?
#
loop_
_entity_poly.entity_id
_entity_poly.type
_entity_poly.pdbx_seq_one_letter_code
_entity_poly.pdbx_strand_id
1 'polypeptide(L)'
;MASHHVRMSKFRLGAIALFSAVLFAQTASAAAPGPDGNRGHLNRLLHNPTVIAHLGLTAEQARAAQGISNAVIESQRVEFETALKPATKAERVPLVKDLFIAVNADTFKRLESVISAAQNQRLRQIEIHTFGVRAFGRPAVIQYLELTPAQTERLSKVGDAMGDQLSGLHKSSAMSAAEKKEATGRIRTAALAEARQAMSPEQWVRWELLIGAEFRL
;
A
#
# COMPACT_ATOMS: atom_id res chain seq x y z
N MET A 1 14.14 90.03 -19.12
CA MET A 1 14.94 89.02 -18.38
C MET A 1 14.00 88.41 -17.35
N ALA A 2 13.38 87.27 -17.67
CA ALA A 2 13.76 85.91 -17.21
C ALA A 2 13.41 85.71 -15.72
N SER A 3 12.70 84.69 -15.23
CA SER A 3 12.12 83.45 -15.76
C SER A 3 11.14 82.90 -14.71
N HIS A 4 10.25 81.99 -15.14
CA HIS A 4 9.36 81.14 -14.35
C HIS A 4 10.02 80.43 -13.14
N HIS A 5 9.25 80.11 -12.10
CA HIS A 5 8.83 78.71 -11.85
C HIS A 5 7.85 78.51 -10.69
N VAL A 6 6.98 77.52 -10.94
CA VAL A 6 5.90 76.90 -10.17
C VAL A 6 6.41 76.23 -8.88
N ARG A 7 5.60 76.17 -7.81
CA ARG A 7 5.71 75.06 -6.85
C ARG A 7 4.37 74.53 -6.36
N MET A 8 4.30 73.20 -6.38
CA MET A 8 3.14 72.34 -6.30
C MET A 8 2.67 72.06 -4.87
N SER A 9 1.35 72.08 -4.73
CA SER A 9 0.45 71.18 -3.98
C SER A 9 1.00 69.92 -3.27
N LYS A 10 0.58 69.80 -1.99
CA LYS A 10 0.09 68.62 -1.23
C LYS A 10 1.05 67.44 -0.98
N PHE A 11 1.05 66.90 0.24
CA PHE A 11 0.31 65.68 0.61
C PHE A 11 0.70 65.23 2.02
N ARG A 12 -0.32 64.96 2.85
CA ARG A 12 -0.18 64.30 4.17
C ARG A 12 -0.09 62.79 3.92
N LEU A 13 0.97 62.14 4.38
CA LEU A 13 1.05 60.68 4.47
C LEU A 13 0.40 60.24 5.78
N GLY A 14 -0.74 59.56 5.67
CA GLY A 14 -1.28 58.70 6.71
C GLY A 14 -0.70 57.31 6.57
N ALA A 15 -0.14 56.77 7.64
CA ALA A 15 0.37 55.41 7.70
C ALA A 15 -0.80 54.42 7.80
N ILE A 16 -0.97 53.57 6.78
CA ILE A 16 -1.85 52.40 6.84
C ILE A 16 -0.97 51.22 7.29
N ALA A 17 -1.20 50.75 8.51
CA ALA A 17 -0.61 49.50 8.99
C ALA A 17 -1.39 48.32 8.40
N LEU A 18 -0.80 47.62 7.41
CA LEU A 18 -1.27 46.32 6.97
C LEU A 18 -0.86 45.26 8.00
N PHE A 19 -1.82 44.70 8.72
CA PHE A 19 -1.65 43.45 9.45
C PHE A 19 -1.71 42.29 8.45
N SER A 20 -0.56 41.82 7.98
CA SER A 20 -0.45 40.54 7.27
C SER A 20 -0.57 39.41 8.29
N ALA A 21 -1.77 38.86 8.45
CA ALA A 21 -1.97 37.60 9.14
C ALA A 21 -1.42 36.46 8.25
N VAL A 22 -0.15 36.12 8.44
CA VAL A 22 0.40 34.85 7.94
C VAL A 22 -0.26 33.75 8.76
N LEU A 23 -1.33 33.15 8.23
CA LEU A 23 -1.78 31.84 8.68
C LEU A 23 -0.64 30.86 8.36
N PHE A 24 0.18 30.55 9.35
CA PHE A 24 0.94 29.32 9.34
C PHE A 24 -0.09 28.19 9.33
N ALA A 25 -0.27 27.58 8.15
CA ALA A 25 -0.86 26.26 8.08
C ALA A 25 -0.03 25.37 9.01
N GLN A 26 -0.55 25.12 10.21
CA GLN A 26 -0.05 24.04 11.04
C GLN A 26 -0.12 22.81 10.16
N THR A 27 1.03 22.30 9.72
CA THR A 27 1.12 20.92 9.29
C THR A 27 0.69 20.13 10.50
N ALA A 28 -0.58 19.74 10.55
CA ALA A 28 -1.05 18.71 11.45
C ALA A 28 -0.18 17.50 11.16
N SER A 29 0.87 17.33 11.96
CA SER A 29 1.61 16.09 12.03
C SER A 29 0.60 15.10 12.58
N ALA A 30 -0.11 14.42 11.68
CA ALA A 30 -0.79 13.19 12.03
C ALA A 30 0.28 12.33 12.71
N ALA A 31 0.06 12.04 14.00
CA ALA A 31 0.98 11.25 14.79
C ALA A 31 1.34 10.00 13.99
N ALA A 32 2.65 9.73 13.84
CA ALA A 32 3.13 8.55 13.15
C ALA A 32 2.43 7.34 13.78
N PRO A 33 1.59 6.64 13.01
CA PRO A 33 0.67 5.71 13.62
C PRO A 33 1.48 4.50 14.13
N GLY A 34 1.21 4.05 15.37
CA GLY A 34 2.04 3.10 16.15
C GLY A 34 2.39 1.77 15.46
N PRO A 35 3.27 0.94 16.05
CA PRO A 35 4.06 -0.08 15.35
C PRO A 35 3.19 -1.01 14.48
N ASP A 36 3.43 -0.89 13.18
CA ASP A 36 2.69 -1.37 12.01
C ASP A 36 2.54 -2.90 11.83
N GLY A 37 2.25 -3.64 12.89
CA GLY A 37 2.08 -5.10 12.80
C GLY A 37 0.79 -5.55 12.09
N ASN A 38 -0.29 -4.77 12.20
CA ASN A 38 -1.65 -5.24 11.87
C ASN A 38 -2.41 -4.41 10.81
N ARG A 39 -1.80 -3.39 10.19
CA ARG A 39 -2.53 -2.50 9.25
C ARG A 39 -2.84 -3.12 7.89
N GLY A 40 -2.50 -4.38 7.66
CA GLY A 40 -2.71 -5.04 6.36
C GLY A 40 -1.70 -4.59 5.31
N HIS A 41 -1.75 -5.24 4.14
CA HIS A 41 -0.75 -5.03 3.10
C HIS A 41 -0.97 -3.76 2.29
N LEU A 42 -2.21 -3.50 1.85
CA LEU A 42 -2.56 -2.36 1.02
C LEU A 42 -2.32 -1.02 1.73
N ASN A 43 -2.64 -0.92 3.02
CA ASN A 43 -2.35 0.28 3.81
C ASN A 43 -0.85 0.59 3.87
N ARG A 44 0.00 -0.42 4.06
CA ARG A 44 1.46 -0.24 4.01
C ARG A 44 1.95 0.27 2.66
N LEU A 45 1.34 -0.19 1.55
CA LEU A 45 1.65 0.33 0.22
C LEU A 45 1.25 1.80 0.07
N LEU A 46 0.07 2.18 0.55
CA LEU A 46 -0.43 3.57 0.48
C LEU A 46 0.35 4.56 1.36
N HIS A 47 1.06 4.06 2.36
CA HIS A 47 1.97 4.86 3.20
C HIS A 47 3.44 4.79 2.75
N ASN A 48 3.74 4.02 1.71
CA ASN A 48 5.10 3.88 1.22
C ASN A 48 5.45 5.02 0.21
N PRO A 49 6.50 5.80 0.44
CA PRO A 49 6.85 6.93 -0.43
C PRO A 49 7.22 6.51 -1.85
N THR A 50 7.85 5.34 -2.03
CA THR A 50 8.17 4.78 -3.36
C THR A 50 6.89 4.48 -4.15
N VAL A 51 5.85 3.93 -3.50
CA VAL A 51 4.56 3.67 -4.14
C VAL A 51 3.85 4.97 -4.52
N ILE A 52 3.82 5.95 -3.60
CA ILE A 52 3.21 7.27 -3.84
C ILE A 52 3.87 7.95 -5.05
N ALA A 53 5.21 7.97 -5.08
CA ALA A 53 5.97 8.55 -6.18
C ALA A 53 5.74 7.79 -7.49
N HIS A 54 5.77 6.45 -7.47
CA HIS A 54 5.55 5.61 -8.66
C HIS A 54 4.17 5.83 -9.28
N LEU A 55 3.15 5.99 -8.45
CA LEU A 55 1.78 6.26 -8.90
C LEU A 55 1.55 7.72 -9.32
N GLY A 56 2.54 8.59 -9.10
CA GLY A 56 2.44 10.02 -9.38
C GLY A 56 1.30 10.68 -8.61
N LEU A 57 1.04 10.24 -7.37
CA LEU A 57 -0.02 10.84 -6.56
C LEU A 57 0.40 12.26 -6.16
N THR A 58 -0.52 13.21 -6.29
CA THR A 58 -0.31 14.52 -5.68
C THR A 58 -0.28 14.39 -4.15
N ALA A 59 0.26 15.39 -3.46
CA ALA A 59 0.26 15.40 -1.99
C ALA A 59 -1.17 15.31 -1.40
N GLU A 60 -2.16 15.89 -2.08
CA GLU A 60 -3.56 15.79 -1.68
C GLU A 60 -4.12 14.39 -1.90
N GLN A 61 -3.89 13.79 -3.08
CA GLN A 61 -4.30 12.41 -3.37
C GLN A 61 -3.67 11.41 -2.40
N ALA A 62 -2.37 11.57 -2.10
CA ALA A 62 -1.66 10.72 -1.17
C ALA A 62 -2.27 10.80 0.25
N ARG A 63 -2.52 12.01 0.76
CA ARG A 63 -3.18 12.21 2.06
C ARG A 63 -4.58 11.61 2.08
N ALA A 64 -5.37 11.83 1.02
CA ALA A 64 -6.72 11.30 0.93
C ALA A 64 -6.73 9.76 0.87
N ALA A 65 -5.85 9.15 0.08
CA ALA A 65 -5.72 7.69 -0.02
C ALA A 65 -5.27 7.05 1.31
N GLN A 66 -4.32 7.67 2.01
CA GLN A 66 -3.90 7.26 3.35
C GLN A 66 -5.07 7.35 4.34
N GLY A 67 -5.79 8.49 4.35
CA GLY A 67 -6.97 8.71 5.18
C GLY A 67 -8.06 7.66 4.93
N ILE A 68 -8.37 7.35 3.67
CA ILE A 68 -9.30 6.27 3.29
C ILE A 68 -8.84 4.94 3.87
N SER A 69 -7.59 4.53 3.64
CA SER A 69 -7.11 3.23 4.12
C SER A 69 -7.13 3.11 5.64
N ASN A 70 -6.81 4.19 6.36
CA ASN A 70 -6.88 4.23 7.82
C ASN A 70 -8.32 4.16 8.32
N ALA A 71 -9.25 4.90 7.70
CA ALA A 71 -10.65 4.88 8.06
C ALA A 71 -11.31 3.51 7.80
N VAL A 72 -10.94 2.82 6.72
CA VAL A 72 -11.44 1.46 6.44
C VAL A 72 -10.98 0.50 7.53
N ILE A 73 -9.69 0.50 7.87
CA ILE A 73 -9.16 -0.37 8.95
C ILE A 73 -9.83 -0.05 10.28
N GLU A 74 -9.97 1.23 10.61
CA GLU A 74 -10.59 1.66 11.87
C GLU A 74 -12.06 1.23 11.95
N SER A 75 -12.80 1.30 10.83
CA SER A 75 -14.18 0.83 10.79
C SER A 75 -14.33 -0.68 10.94
N GLN A 76 -13.25 -1.44 10.77
CA GLN A 76 -13.20 -2.90 10.90
C GLN A 76 -12.52 -3.35 12.21
N ARG A 77 -12.29 -2.43 13.17
CA ARG A 77 -11.53 -2.71 14.38
C ARG A 77 -12.15 -3.84 15.22
N VAL A 78 -13.48 -3.86 15.37
CA VAL A 78 -14.20 -4.87 16.16
C VAL A 78 -14.13 -6.25 15.51
N GLU A 79 -14.17 -6.29 14.18
CA GLU A 79 -14.02 -7.48 13.36
C GLU A 79 -12.59 -8.03 13.48
N PHE A 80 -11.58 -7.17 13.46
CA PHE A 80 -10.19 -7.58 13.71
C PHE A 80 -10.03 -8.14 15.12
N GLU A 81 -10.53 -7.46 16.14
CA GLU A 81 -10.51 -7.96 17.52
C GLU A 81 -11.15 -9.34 17.60
N THR A 82 -12.30 -9.53 16.95
CA THR A 82 -13.01 -10.81 16.93
C THR A 82 -12.26 -11.90 16.18
N ALA A 83 -11.72 -11.58 15.00
CA ALA A 83 -10.92 -12.52 14.20
C ALA A 83 -9.63 -12.95 14.92
N LEU A 84 -9.10 -12.12 15.83
CA LEU A 84 -7.87 -12.39 16.58
C LEU A 84 -8.12 -13.14 17.91
N LYS A 85 -9.36 -13.26 18.38
CA LYS A 85 -9.73 -13.98 19.62
C LYS A 85 -9.32 -15.46 19.65
N PRO A 86 -9.42 -16.24 18.55
CA PRO A 86 -9.09 -17.67 18.61
C PRO A 86 -7.64 -17.91 19.06
N ALA A 87 -7.48 -18.89 19.95
CA ALA A 87 -6.20 -19.22 20.54
C ALA A 87 -5.23 -19.82 19.51
N THR A 88 -5.75 -20.62 18.58
CA THR A 88 -4.91 -21.34 17.62
C THR A 88 -4.71 -20.55 16.32
N LYS A 89 -3.55 -20.76 15.68
CA LYS A 89 -3.26 -20.20 14.36
C LYS A 89 -4.22 -20.76 13.29
N ALA A 90 -4.59 -22.04 13.40
CA ALA A 90 -5.44 -22.73 12.42
C ALA A 90 -6.83 -22.09 12.34
N GLU A 91 -7.40 -21.67 13.47
CA GLU A 91 -8.70 -20.98 13.52
C GLU A 91 -8.57 -19.50 13.14
N ARG A 92 -7.51 -18.82 13.59
CA ARG A 92 -7.33 -17.37 13.38
C ARG A 92 -6.98 -16.99 11.94
N VAL A 93 -6.11 -17.75 11.28
CA VAL A 93 -5.62 -17.43 9.93
C VAL A 93 -6.75 -17.26 8.89
N PRO A 94 -7.73 -18.17 8.75
CA PRO A 94 -8.80 -17.99 7.77
C PRO A 94 -9.65 -16.74 8.05
N LEU A 95 -10.00 -16.48 9.32
CA LEU A 95 -10.78 -15.29 9.70
C LEU A 95 -10.06 -13.99 9.35
N VAL A 96 -8.79 -13.89 9.71
CA VAL A 96 -7.96 -12.71 9.41
C VAL A 96 -7.76 -12.56 7.91
N LYS A 97 -7.58 -13.66 7.17
CA LYS A 97 -7.46 -13.64 5.70
C LYS A 97 -8.71 -13.05 5.06
N ASP A 98 -9.88 -13.54 5.42
CA ASP A 98 -11.15 -13.13 4.82
C ASP A 98 -11.47 -11.66 5.16
N LEU A 99 -11.18 -11.24 6.40
CA LEU A 99 -11.29 -9.84 6.80
C LEU A 99 -10.35 -8.93 5.99
N PHE A 100 -9.09 -9.32 5.77
CA PHE A 100 -8.18 -8.54 4.92
C PHE A 100 -8.63 -8.46 3.46
N ILE A 101 -9.26 -9.53 2.93
CA ILE A 101 -9.85 -9.49 1.59
C ILE A 101 -10.96 -8.43 1.54
N ALA A 102 -11.84 -8.41 2.53
CA ALA A 102 -12.93 -7.43 2.61
C ALA A 102 -12.41 -5.99 2.78
N VAL A 103 -11.46 -5.76 3.69
CA VAL A 103 -10.79 -4.47 3.91
C VAL A 103 -10.14 -3.96 2.63
N ASN A 104 -9.41 -4.81 1.91
CA ASN A 104 -8.77 -4.41 0.65
C ASN A 104 -9.82 -4.07 -0.42
N ALA A 105 -10.90 -4.83 -0.52
CA ALA A 105 -11.97 -4.57 -1.48
C ALA A 105 -12.65 -3.22 -1.22
N ASP A 106 -13.02 -2.92 0.03
CA ASP A 106 -13.62 -1.63 0.40
C ASP A 106 -12.65 -0.46 0.19
N THR A 107 -11.38 -0.64 0.57
CA THR A 107 -10.34 0.37 0.35
C THR A 107 -10.22 0.71 -1.13
N PHE A 108 -10.08 -0.31 -2.00
CA PHE A 108 -9.95 -0.07 -3.43
C PHE A 108 -11.19 0.60 -4.06
N LYS A 109 -12.39 0.27 -3.58
CA LYS A 109 -13.64 0.90 -4.02
C LYS A 109 -13.66 2.38 -3.64
N ARG A 110 -13.28 2.72 -2.41
CA ARG A 110 -13.24 4.11 -1.93
C ARG A 110 -12.16 4.94 -2.62
N LEU A 111 -11.05 4.32 -3.02
CA LEU A 111 -9.98 5.01 -3.74
C LEU A 111 -10.43 5.57 -5.10
N GLU A 112 -11.48 5.02 -5.72
CA GLU A 112 -11.99 5.46 -7.02
C GLU A 112 -12.45 6.93 -7.04
N SER A 113 -12.73 7.54 -5.88
CA SER A 113 -13.10 8.95 -5.78
C SER A 113 -11.92 9.91 -5.63
N VAL A 114 -10.69 9.42 -5.39
CA VAL A 114 -9.52 10.26 -5.08
C VAL A 114 -8.34 10.04 -6.02
N ILE A 115 -8.23 8.89 -6.66
CA ILE A 115 -7.20 8.58 -7.64
C ILE A 115 -7.85 8.16 -8.97
N SER A 116 -7.13 8.35 -10.07
CA SER A 116 -7.63 7.97 -11.39
C SER A 116 -7.78 6.45 -11.52
N ALA A 117 -8.60 6.01 -12.49
CA ALA A 117 -8.74 4.59 -12.80
C ALA A 117 -7.40 3.93 -13.12
N ALA A 118 -6.51 4.61 -13.86
CA ALA A 118 -5.18 4.11 -14.20
C ALA A 118 -4.28 3.98 -12.96
N GLN A 119 -4.30 4.96 -12.05
CA GLN A 119 -3.57 4.90 -10.78
C GLN A 119 -4.10 3.75 -9.90
N ASN A 120 -5.42 3.58 -9.83
CA ASN A 120 -6.04 2.52 -9.05
C ASN A 120 -5.70 1.12 -9.62
N GLN A 121 -5.77 0.97 -10.95
CA GLN A 121 -5.34 -0.26 -11.63
C GLN A 121 -3.87 -0.58 -11.36
N ARG A 122 -2.98 0.43 -11.45
CA ARG A 122 -1.56 0.21 -11.18
C ARG A 122 -1.31 -0.14 -9.71
N LEU A 123 -2.05 0.44 -8.77
CA LEU A 123 -1.96 0.06 -7.37
C LEU A 123 -2.40 -1.40 -7.13
N ARG A 124 -3.46 -1.88 -7.81
CA ARG A 124 -3.87 -3.30 -7.76
C ARG A 124 -2.76 -4.23 -8.27
N GLN A 125 -2.13 -3.87 -9.39
CA GLN A 125 -0.99 -4.60 -9.93
C GLN A 125 0.16 -4.68 -8.92
N ILE A 126 0.54 -3.54 -8.32
CA ILE A 126 1.59 -3.48 -7.30
C ILE A 126 1.22 -4.33 -6.08
N GLU A 127 -0.03 -4.28 -5.62
CA GLU A 127 -0.51 -5.05 -4.48
C GLU A 127 -0.43 -6.56 -4.74
N ILE A 128 -0.89 -7.04 -5.89
CA ILE A 128 -0.78 -8.46 -6.26
C ILE A 128 0.69 -8.86 -6.42
N HIS A 129 1.50 -8.04 -7.11
CA HIS A 129 2.92 -8.29 -7.31
C HIS A 129 3.68 -8.44 -5.99
N THR A 130 3.46 -7.50 -5.05
CA THR A 130 4.16 -7.48 -3.76
C THR A 130 3.63 -8.53 -2.78
N PHE A 131 2.42 -9.06 -2.99
CA PHE A 131 1.93 -10.24 -2.29
C PHE A 131 2.61 -11.54 -2.75
N GLY A 132 3.11 -11.57 -3.99
CA GLY A 132 3.87 -12.70 -4.56
C GLY A 132 3.06 -13.99 -4.58
N VAL A 133 3.68 -15.11 -4.20
CA VAL A 133 3.05 -16.45 -4.22
C VAL A 133 1.76 -16.52 -3.39
N ARG A 134 1.65 -15.71 -2.32
CA ARG A 134 0.42 -15.67 -1.51
C ARG A 134 -0.79 -15.14 -2.30
N ALA A 135 -0.57 -14.44 -3.41
CA ALA A 135 -1.65 -13.91 -4.24
C ALA A 135 -2.47 -15.03 -4.88
N PHE A 136 -1.87 -16.19 -5.15
CA PHE A 136 -2.55 -17.33 -5.75
C PHE A 136 -3.66 -17.92 -4.87
N GLY A 137 -3.68 -17.62 -3.57
CA GLY A 137 -4.77 -17.99 -2.67
C GLY A 137 -5.96 -17.00 -2.66
N ARG A 138 -5.91 -15.92 -3.44
CA ARG A 138 -6.97 -14.90 -3.46
C ARG A 138 -8.07 -15.28 -4.45
N PRO A 139 -9.36 -15.15 -4.10
CA PRO A 139 -10.47 -15.53 -4.98
C PRO A 139 -10.40 -14.89 -6.38
N ALA A 140 -10.09 -13.59 -6.46
CA ALA A 140 -9.97 -12.89 -7.73
C ALA A 140 -8.81 -13.41 -8.61
N VAL A 141 -7.70 -13.85 -8.01
CA VAL A 141 -6.55 -14.40 -8.73
C VAL A 141 -6.86 -15.82 -9.19
N ILE A 142 -7.47 -16.64 -8.34
CA ILE A 142 -7.94 -17.99 -8.69
C ILE A 142 -8.90 -17.93 -9.88
N GLN A 143 -9.87 -17.03 -9.82
CA GLN A 143 -10.83 -16.81 -10.91
C GLN A 143 -10.14 -16.29 -12.17
N TYR A 144 -9.29 -15.27 -12.06
CA TYR A 144 -8.62 -14.67 -13.21
C TYR A 144 -7.63 -15.61 -13.89
N LEU A 145 -7.01 -16.53 -13.17
CA LEU A 145 -6.06 -17.51 -13.74
C LEU A 145 -6.73 -18.86 -14.05
N GLU A 146 -8.01 -19.01 -13.72
CA GLU A 146 -8.76 -20.26 -13.85
C GLU A 146 -8.01 -21.44 -13.21
N LEU A 147 -7.48 -21.22 -12.00
CA LEU A 147 -6.73 -22.25 -11.30
C LEU A 147 -7.66 -23.41 -10.93
N THR A 148 -7.26 -24.63 -11.30
CA THR A 148 -7.99 -25.83 -10.87
C THR A 148 -7.85 -26.04 -9.36
N PRO A 149 -8.72 -26.86 -8.74
CA PRO A 149 -8.57 -27.21 -7.32
C PRO A 149 -7.18 -27.79 -7.00
N ALA A 150 -6.66 -28.67 -7.85
CA ALA A 150 -5.33 -29.26 -7.68
C ALA A 150 -4.19 -28.22 -7.78
N GLN A 151 -4.29 -27.27 -8.72
CA GLN A 151 -3.32 -26.18 -8.82
C GLN A 151 -3.38 -25.25 -7.62
N THR A 152 -4.58 -24.90 -7.17
CA THR A 152 -4.81 -24.05 -5.98
C THR A 152 -4.21 -24.70 -4.74
N GLU A 153 -4.43 -26.00 -4.54
CA GLU A 153 -3.84 -26.75 -3.43
C GLU A 153 -2.31 -26.76 -3.50
N ARG A 154 -1.74 -27.05 -4.68
CA ARG A 154 -0.28 -27.04 -4.87
C ARG A 154 0.32 -25.66 -4.59
N LEU A 155 -0.27 -24.60 -5.13
CA LEU A 155 0.18 -23.22 -4.92
C LEU A 155 0.04 -22.79 -3.46
N SER A 156 -1.00 -23.25 -2.75
CA SER A 156 -1.13 -23.04 -1.30
C SER A 156 0.06 -23.63 -0.55
N LYS A 157 0.44 -24.88 -0.87
CA LYS A 157 1.59 -25.56 -0.24
C LYS A 157 2.90 -24.80 -0.49
N VAL A 158 3.11 -24.26 -1.70
CA VAL A 158 4.28 -23.39 -1.98
C VAL A 158 4.24 -22.14 -1.12
N GLY A 159 3.07 -21.50 -0.99
CA GLY A 159 2.88 -20.32 -0.14
C GLY A 159 3.14 -20.57 1.35
N ASP A 160 2.69 -21.72 1.85
CA ASP A 160 2.87 -22.15 3.24
C ASP A 160 4.35 -22.45 3.53
N ALA A 161 5.01 -23.23 2.68
CA ALA A 161 6.44 -23.53 2.79
C ALA A 161 7.30 -22.25 2.77
N MET A 162 7.02 -21.34 1.83
CA MET A 162 7.65 -20.02 1.79
C MET A 162 7.39 -19.24 3.09
N GLY A 163 6.16 -19.27 3.61
CA GLY A 163 5.78 -18.62 4.85
C GLY A 163 6.57 -19.12 6.07
N ASP A 164 6.75 -20.43 6.17
CA ASP A 164 7.50 -21.06 7.26
C ASP A 164 8.99 -20.75 7.19
N GLN A 165 9.58 -20.78 5.99
CA GLN A 165 10.97 -20.36 5.78
C GLN A 165 11.21 -18.89 6.17
N LEU A 166 10.33 -17.99 5.74
CA LEU A 166 10.40 -16.56 6.11
C LEU A 166 10.21 -16.34 7.61
N SER A 167 9.32 -17.11 8.25
CA SER A 167 9.11 -17.06 9.70
C SER A 167 10.35 -17.50 10.47
N GLY A 168 10.99 -18.60 10.05
CA GLY A 168 12.26 -19.06 10.62
C GLY A 168 13.39 -18.03 10.47
N LEU A 169 13.51 -17.43 9.28
CA LEU A 169 14.49 -16.40 9.00
C LEU A 169 14.31 -15.15 9.89
N HIS A 170 13.07 -14.72 10.11
CA HIS A 170 12.80 -13.56 10.96
C HIS A 170 13.20 -13.81 12.42
N LYS A 171 12.92 -15.02 12.94
CA LYS A 171 13.26 -15.45 14.29
C LYS A 171 14.75 -15.71 14.53
N SER A 172 15.54 -15.89 13.48
CA SER A 172 16.98 -16.10 13.61
C SER A 172 17.67 -14.86 14.18
N SER A 173 18.39 -15.01 15.30
CA SER A 173 19.25 -13.96 15.86
C SER A 173 20.66 -13.95 15.25
N ALA A 174 21.02 -14.98 14.48
CA ALA A 174 22.37 -15.18 13.94
C ALA A 174 22.67 -14.38 12.68
N MET A 175 21.68 -13.70 12.08
CA MET A 175 21.81 -13.00 10.81
C MET A 175 21.60 -11.51 10.97
N SER A 176 22.44 -10.72 10.30
CA SER A 176 22.27 -9.29 10.13
C SER A 176 21.01 -8.97 9.30
N ALA A 177 20.57 -7.70 9.34
CA ALA A 177 19.45 -7.23 8.54
C ALA A 177 19.69 -7.39 7.03
N ALA A 178 20.93 -7.19 6.57
CA ALA A 178 21.31 -7.32 5.17
C ALA A 178 21.20 -8.78 4.70
N GLU A 179 21.75 -9.72 5.48
CA GLU A 179 21.66 -11.16 5.18
C GLU A 179 20.22 -11.65 5.19
N LYS A 180 19.39 -11.18 6.14
CA LYS A 180 17.95 -11.48 6.15
C LYS A 180 17.24 -10.94 4.90
N LYS A 181 17.58 -9.75 4.43
CA LYS A 181 17.01 -9.18 3.21
C LYS A 181 17.36 -10.03 1.99
N GLU A 182 18.62 -10.43 1.85
CA GLU A 182 19.10 -11.27 0.75
C GLU A 182 18.43 -12.66 0.77
N ALA A 183 18.41 -13.32 1.94
CA ALA A 183 17.77 -14.61 2.11
C ALA A 183 16.25 -14.55 1.84
N THR A 184 15.58 -13.48 2.27
CA THR A 184 14.17 -13.23 1.95
C THR A 184 13.94 -13.16 0.44
N GLY A 185 14.82 -12.46 -0.29
CA GLY A 185 14.78 -12.39 -1.75
C GLY A 185 14.87 -13.77 -2.39
N ARG A 186 15.89 -14.56 -2.01
CA ARG A 186 16.07 -15.93 -2.51
C ARG A 186 14.87 -16.83 -2.27
N ILE A 187 14.31 -16.81 -1.06
CA ILE A 187 13.13 -17.62 -0.70
C ILE A 187 11.94 -17.25 -1.59
N ARG A 188 11.67 -15.95 -1.79
CA ARG A 188 10.58 -15.49 -2.66
C ARG A 188 10.79 -15.89 -4.11
N THR A 189 11.99 -15.72 -4.64
CA THR A 189 12.33 -16.12 -6.02
C THR A 189 12.16 -17.62 -6.23
N ALA A 190 12.65 -18.45 -5.30
CA ALA A 190 12.51 -19.89 -5.37
C ALA A 190 11.03 -20.32 -5.34
N ALA A 191 10.25 -19.75 -4.42
CA ALA A 191 8.81 -20.04 -4.33
C ALA A 191 8.06 -19.63 -5.61
N LEU A 192 8.42 -18.50 -6.23
CA LEU A 192 7.81 -18.07 -7.49
C LEU A 192 8.17 -19.00 -8.66
N ALA A 193 9.42 -19.49 -8.71
CA ALA A 193 9.85 -20.48 -9.69
C ALA A 193 9.12 -21.82 -9.51
N GLU A 194 8.86 -22.25 -8.28
CA GLU A 194 8.04 -23.44 -8.01
C GLU A 194 6.57 -23.22 -8.40
N ALA A 195 6.01 -22.05 -8.11
CA ALA A 195 4.66 -21.69 -8.52
C ALA A 195 4.49 -21.72 -10.05
N ARG A 196 5.49 -21.26 -10.81
CA ARG A 196 5.52 -21.35 -12.29
C ARG A 196 5.33 -22.77 -12.79
N GLN A 197 5.91 -23.76 -12.11
CA GLN A 197 5.83 -25.18 -12.48
C GLN A 197 4.46 -25.80 -12.20
N ALA A 198 3.63 -25.15 -11.37
CA ALA A 198 2.26 -25.59 -11.09
C ALA A 198 1.24 -25.06 -12.10
N MET A 199 1.64 -24.13 -12.99
CA MET A 199 0.76 -23.44 -13.93
C MET A 199 1.11 -23.76 -15.39
N SER A 200 0.10 -23.70 -16.26
CA SER A 200 0.34 -23.75 -17.71
C SER A 200 1.10 -22.51 -18.20
N PRO A 201 1.71 -22.56 -19.40
CA PRO A 201 2.30 -21.36 -20.02
C PRO A 201 1.31 -20.19 -20.15
N GLU A 202 0.08 -20.46 -20.54
CA GLU A 202 -0.97 -19.46 -20.73
C GLU A 202 -1.38 -18.81 -19.40
N GLN A 203 -1.51 -19.61 -18.34
CA GLN A 203 -1.78 -19.11 -16.99
C GLN A 203 -0.64 -18.22 -16.48
N TRP A 204 0.62 -18.56 -16.80
CA TRP A 204 1.74 -17.73 -16.42
C TRP A 204 1.76 -16.38 -17.15
N VAL A 205 1.45 -16.35 -18.44
CA VAL A 205 1.29 -15.10 -19.19
C VAL A 205 0.17 -14.24 -18.58
N ARG A 206 -0.97 -14.85 -18.21
CA ARG A 206 -2.05 -14.15 -17.50
C ARG A 206 -1.58 -13.60 -16.16
N TRP A 207 -0.78 -14.36 -15.41
CA TRP A 207 -0.18 -13.88 -14.15
C TRP A 207 0.71 -12.66 -14.37
N GLU A 208 1.58 -12.66 -15.37
CA GLU A 208 2.45 -11.53 -15.72
C GLU A 208 1.65 -10.28 -16.12
N LEU A 209 0.57 -10.46 -16.89
CA LEU A 209 -0.35 -9.37 -17.24
C LEU A 209 -1.09 -8.82 -16.01
N LEU A 210 -1.49 -9.71 -15.08
CA LEU A 210 -2.22 -9.35 -13.87
C LEU A 210 -1.37 -8.52 -12.91
N ILE A 211 -0.08 -8.83 -12.78
CA ILE A 211 0.86 -8.07 -11.92
C ILE A 211 1.48 -6.86 -12.64
N GLY A 212 1.40 -6.83 -13.97
CA GLY A 212 1.99 -5.79 -14.80
C GLY A 212 3.52 -5.72 -14.67
N ALA A 213 4.08 -4.55 -14.98
CA ALA A 213 5.53 -4.33 -14.87
C ALA A 213 6.01 -4.55 -13.43
N GLU A 214 7.23 -5.07 -13.28
CA GLU A 214 7.88 -5.27 -11.98
C GLU A 214 7.88 -3.96 -11.15
N PHE A 215 7.67 -4.10 -9.85
CA PHE A 215 7.75 -3.02 -8.87
C PHE A 215 8.57 -3.45 -7.66
N ARG A 216 9.55 -2.63 -7.26
CA ARG A 216 10.43 -2.89 -6.11
C ARG A 216 10.20 -1.85 -5.01
N LEU A 217 9.96 -2.34 -3.79
CA LEU A 217 9.81 -1.53 -2.58
C LEU A 217 11.15 -1.09 -2.00
#